data_AF-A0A537VE33-F1
#
_entry.id   AF-A0A537VE33-F1
#
_cell.length_a   1.000
_cell.length_b   1.000
_cell.length_c   1.000
_cell.angle_alpha   90.00
_cell.angle_beta   90.00
_cell.angle_gamma   90.00
#
_symmetry.space_group_name_H-M   'P 1'
#
loop_
_entity.id
_entity.type
_entity.pdbx_description
1 polymer ?
#
loop_
_entity_poly.entity_id
_entity_poly.type
_entity_poly.pdbx_seq_one_letter_code
_entity_poly.pdbx_strand_id
1 'polypeptide(L)' 'MTITERIRGEADELRARWRNEERWRGITRPYTAEDVVRLRGRIRERHVTAETSAA' A
#
# COMPACT_ATOMS: atom_id res chain seq x y z
N MET A 1 -19.41 -1.03 8.50
CA MET A 1 -18.30 -0.65 7.59
C MET A 1 -18.03 -1.83 6.67
N THR A 2 -18.28 -1.68 5.38
CA THR A 2 -18.09 -2.76 4.40
C THR A 2 -16.61 -2.95 4.09
N ILE A 3 -16.20 -4.15 3.66
CA ILE A 3 -14.79 -4.43 3.32
C ILE A 3 -14.31 -3.50 2.21
N THR A 4 -15.17 -3.21 1.24
CA THR A 4 -14.87 -2.36 0.08
C THR A 4 -14.58 -0.91 0.47
N GLU A 5 -15.30 -0.37 1.45
CA GLU A 5 -15.04 0.98 1.97
C GLU A 5 -13.65 1.09 2.63
N ARG A 6 -13.27 0.06 3.40
CA ARG A 6 -11.93 0.00 4.01
C ARG A 6 -10.83 -0.10 2.94
N ILE A 7 -11.05 -0.89 1.89
CA ILE A 7 -10.09 -1.04 0.79
C ILE A 7 -9.85 0.31 0.09
N ARG A 8 -10.92 1.07 -0.16
CA ARG A 8 -10.82 2.38 -0.79
C ARG A 8 -10.00 3.36 0.06
N GLY A 9 -10.28 3.42 1.37
CA GLY A 9 -9.52 4.27 2.30
C GLY A 9 -8.03 3.92 2.37
N GLU A 10 -7.69 2.63 2.54
CA GLU A 10 -6.30 2.18 2.55
C GLU A 10 -5.58 2.42 1.21
N ALA A 11 -6.31 2.31 0.09
CA ALA A 11 -5.75 2.56 -1.23
C ALA A 11 -5.45 4.05 -1.43
N ASP A 12 -6.30 4.95 -0.95
CA ASP A 12 -6.07 6.39 -1.05
C ASP A 12 -4.87 6.85 -0.19
N GLU A 13 -4.73 6.29 1.02
CA GLU A 13 -3.53 6.50 1.84
C GLU A 13 -2.27 6.00 1.12
N LEU A 14 -2.31 4.81 0.53
CA LEU A 14 -1.18 4.25 -0.21
C LEU A 14 -0.81 5.10 -1.43
N ARG A 15 -1.81 5.59 -2.18
CA ARG A 15 -1.59 6.53 -3.29
C ARG A 15 -0.94 7.82 -2.81
N ALA A 16 -1.37 8.38 -1.68
CA ALA A 16 -0.76 9.57 -1.11
C ALA A 16 0.71 9.32 -0.73
N ARG A 17 1.02 8.19 -0.10
CA ARG A 17 2.40 7.79 0.22
C ARG A 17 3.27 7.65 -1.02
N TRP A 18 2.77 7.01 -2.07
CA TRP A 18 3.52 6.88 -3.33
C TRP A 18 3.83 8.21 -4.02
N ARG A 19 2.97 9.22 -3.85
CA ARG A 19 3.20 10.57 -4.42
C ARG A 19 4.14 11.42 -3.56
N ASN A 20 4.05 11.30 -2.24
CA ASN A 20 4.75 12.18 -1.31
C ASN A 20 6.13 11.65 -0.88
N GLU A 21 6.33 10.33 -0.87
CA GLU A 21 7.64 9.76 -0.49
C GLU A 21 8.60 9.77 -1.69
N GLU A 22 9.78 10.37 -1.48
CA GLU A 22 10.85 10.48 -2.49
C GLU A 22 11.32 9.11 -2.99
N ARG A 23 11.25 8.08 -2.12
CA ARG A 23 11.53 6.67 -2.44
C ARG A 23 10.76 6.16 -3.64
N TRP A 24 9.53 6.63 -3.84
CA TRP A 24 8.62 6.13 -4.88
C TRP A 24 8.52 7.06 -6.08
N ARG A 25 9.30 8.15 -6.11
CA ARG A 25 9.29 9.16 -7.17
C ARG A 25 9.84 8.58 -8.47
N GLY A 26 9.09 8.72 -9.56
CA GLY A 26 9.47 8.26 -10.89
C GLY A 26 9.20 6.77 -11.19
N ILE A 27 8.59 6.03 -10.26
CA ILE A 27 8.29 4.60 -10.46
C ILE A 27 6.94 4.44 -11.17
N THR A 28 6.98 3.95 -12.41
CA THR A 28 5.79 3.59 -13.18
C THR A 28 5.31 2.20 -12.78
N ARG A 29 4.07 2.10 -12.30
CA ARG A 29 3.46 0.85 -11.82
C ARG A 29 2.29 0.48 -12.75
N PRO A 30 2.24 -0.73 -13.34
CA PRO A 30 1.15 -1.15 -14.20
C PRO A 30 -0.10 -1.62 -13.43
N TYR A 31 -0.20 -1.33 -12.13
CA TYR A 31 -1.27 -1.75 -11.24
C TYR A 31 -1.70 -0.62 -10.30
N THR A 32 -2.92 -0.70 -9.79
CA THR A 32 -3.50 0.33 -8.91
C THR A 32 -3.22 0.05 -7.43
N ALA A 33 -3.34 1.09 -6.59
CA ALA A 33 -3.27 0.91 -5.14
C ALA A 33 -4.42 0.04 -4.60
N GLU A 34 -5.59 0.04 -5.25
CA GLU A 34 -6.71 -0.82 -4.90
C GLU A 34 -6.39 -2.29 -5.14
N ASP A 35 -5.69 -2.63 -6.23
CA ASP A 35 -5.24 -3.99 -6.49
C ASP A 35 -4.26 -4.48 -5.42
N VAL A 36 -3.34 -3.62 -4.98
CA VAL A 36 -2.40 -3.93 -3.90
C VAL A 36 -3.15 -4.21 -2.60
N VAL A 37 -4.10 -3.36 -2.21
CA VAL A 37 -4.86 -3.53 -0.97
C VAL A 37 -5.79 -4.75 -1.03
N ARG A 38 -6.34 -5.05 -2.21
CA ARG A 38 -7.17 -6.24 -2.43
C ARG A 38 -6.36 -7.53 -2.30
N LEU A 39 -5.14 -7.58 -2.85
CA LEU A 39 -4.24 -8.72 -2.74
C LEU A 39 -3.61 -8.87 -1.35
N ARG A 40 -3.46 -7.77 -0.61
CA ARG A 40 -2.92 -7.75 0.75
C ARG A 40 -3.78 -8.54 1.75
N GLY A 41 -5.04 -8.81 1.43
CA GLY A 41 -5.94 -9.56 2.28
C GLY A 41 -6.29 -8.82 3.58
N ARG A 42 -6.93 -9.53 4.52
CA ARG A 42 -7.41 -8.92 5.78
C ARG A 42 -6.37 -8.97 6.90
N ILE A 43 -5.52 -9.98 6.91
CA ILE A 43 -4.49 -10.19 7.93
C ILE A 43 -3.17 -9.62 7.39
N ARG A 44 -2.63 -8.61 8.07
CA ARG A 44 -1.29 -8.08 7.79
C ARG A 44 -0.32 -8.78 8.72
N GLU A 45 0.39 -9.78 8.23
CA GLU A 45 1.55 -10.33 8.93
C GLU A 45 2.68 -9.29 8.89
N ARG A 46 3.27 -8.99 10.05
CA ARG A 46 4.37 -8.01 10.17
C ARG A 46 5.69 -8.69 9.81
N HIS A 47 6.49 -8.06 8.94
CA HIS A 47 7.80 -8.59 8.55
C HIS A 47 8.93 -7.73 9.13
N VAL A 48 9.23 -7.95 10.41
CA VAL A 48 10.13 -7.09 11.21
C VAL A 48 11.52 -6.93 10.57
N THR A 49 12.12 -8.02 10.08
CA THR A 49 13.46 -7.99 9.46
C THR A 49 13.48 -7.22 8.15
N ALA A 50 12.45 -7.37 7.32
CA ALA A 50 12.33 -6.66 6.05
C ALA A 50 12.01 -5.18 6.25
N GLU A 51 11.19 -4.84 7.25
CA GLU A 51 10.88 -3.46 7.61
C GLU A 51 12.11 -2.71 8.10
N THR A 52 12.97 -3.36 8.88
CA THR A 52 14.15 -2.73 9.48
C THR A 52 15.28 -2.50 8.47
N SER A 53 15.47 -3.43 7.53
CA SER A 53 16.51 -3.30 6.50
C SER A 53 16.10 -2.44 5.31
N ALA A 54 14.80 -2.25 5.07
CA ALA A 54 14.28 -1.49 3.94
C ALA A 54 13.96 -0.02 4.27
N ALA A 55 14.03 0.36 5.55
CA ALA A 55 13.95 1.75 6.01
C ALA A 55 15.21 2.53 5.60
#